data_AF-A0A3T0RVM7-F1
#
_entry.id   AF-A0A3T0RVM7-F1
#
_cell.length_a   1.000
_cell.length_b   1.000
_cell.length_c   1.000
_cell.angle_alpha   90.00
_cell.angle_beta   90.00
_cell.angle_gamma   90.00
#
_symmetry.space_group_name_H-M   'P 1'
#
loop_
_entity.id
_entity.type
_entity.pdbx_description
1 polymer ?
#
loop_
_entity_poly.entity_id
_entity_poly.type
_entity_poly.pdbx_seq_one_letter_code
_entity_poly.pdbx_strand_id
1 'polypeptide(L)' 'MKKASDLMKEMGFNKDAPVATQEAFIKHLIKAATGNSVVTPTEKKIIQENPDKIVQFPKQLAFDFADEELLSPAKKIKKA' A
#
# COMPACT_ATOMS: atom_id res chain seq x y z
N MET A 1 19.76 1.35 25.69
CA MET A 1 18.75 1.48 24.62
C MET A 1 19.30 0.83 23.36
N LYS A 2 18.57 -0.11 22.74
CA LYS A 2 18.97 -0.71 21.46
C LYS A 2 18.76 0.31 20.34
N LYS A 3 19.61 0.31 19.30
CA LYS A 3 19.39 1.17 18.13
C LYS A 3 18.38 0.53 17.18
N ALA A 4 17.70 1.35 16.37
CA ALA A 4 16.77 0.86 15.35
C ALA A 4 17.45 -0.14 14.38
N SER A 5 18.72 0.07 14.06
CA SER A 5 19.54 -0.85 13.25
C SER A 5 19.65 -2.25 13.85
N ASP A 6 19.76 -2.33 15.18
CA ASP A 6 19.90 -3.61 15.89
C ASP A 6 18.58 -4.36 15.87
N LEU A 7 17.46 -3.65 16.03
CA LEU A 7 16.12 -4.21 15.91
C LEU A 7 15.84 -4.72 14.49
N MET A 8 16.22 -3.95 13.47
CA MET A 8 16.10 -4.38 12.07
C MET A 8 16.90 -5.65 11.80
N LYS A 9 18.12 -5.75 12.35
CA LYS A 9 18.94 -6.97 12.24
C LYS A 9 18.30 -8.16 12.93
N GLU A 10 17.71 -7.99 14.12
CA GLU A 10 16.97 -9.04 14.83
C GLU A 10 15.77 -9.55 14.03
N MET A 11 15.14 -8.70 13.22
CA MET A 11 14.05 -9.07 12.31
C MET A 11 14.53 -9.71 11.00
N GLY A 12 15.83 -9.96 10.83
CA GLY A 12 16.40 -10.54 9.61
C GLY A 12 16.58 -9.54 8.47
N PHE A 13 16.49 -8.24 8.73
CA PHE A 13 16.71 -7.21 7.72
C PHE A 13 18.19 -7.07 7.38
N ASN A 14 18.51 -6.96 6.09
CA ASN A 14 19.89 -6.79 5.63
C ASN A 14 20.41 -5.38 5.98
N LYS A 15 21.42 -5.31 6.86
CA LYS A 15 22.07 -4.05 7.29
C LYS A 15 22.73 -3.28 6.14
N ASP A 16 23.13 -3.97 5.07
CA ASP A 16 23.86 -3.38 3.94
C ASP A 16 22.87 -2.94 2.83
N ALA A 17 21.56 -2.98 3.10
CA ALA A 17 20.55 -2.53 2.16
C ALA A 17 20.62 -1.00 1.94
N PRO A 18 20.22 -0.49 0.76
CA PRO A 18 20.14 0.93 0.49
C PRO A 18 19.27 1.68 1.51
N VAL A 19 19.60 2.94 1.78
CA VAL A 19 18.88 3.80 2.75
C VAL A 19 17.39 3.90 2.42
N ALA A 20 17.03 4.01 1.13
CA ALA A 20 15.63 4.02 0.69
C ALA A 20 14.87 2.75 1.10
N THR A 21 15.51 1.58 1.02
CA THR A 21 14.92 0.30 1.43
C THR A 21 14.75 0.23 2.94
N GLN A 22 15.73 0.73 3.70
CA GLN A 22 15.64 0.82 5.16
C GLN A 22 14.47 1.73 5.58
N GLU A 23 14.32 2.89 4.93
CA GLU A 23 13.22 3.82 5.19
C GLU A 23 11.85 3.22 4.82
N ALA A 24 11.75 2.51 3.69
CA ALA A 24 10.51 1.85 3.27
C ALA A 24 10.11 0.75 4.26
N PHE A 25 11.06 -0.01 4.78
CA PHE A 25 10.83 -1.02 5.80
C PHE A 25 10.30 -0.39 7.10
N ILE A 26 10.94 0.66 7.58
CA ILE A 26 10.50 1.39 8.79
C ILE A 26 9.11 1.99 8.57
N LYS A 27 8.85 2.58 7.40
CA LYS A 27 7.52 3.11 7.03
C LYS A 27 6.45 2.04 7.08
N HIS A 28 6.75 0.84 6.58
CA HIS A 28 5.84 -0.30 6.64
C HIS A 28 5.54 -0.69 8.09
N LEU A 29 6.55 -0.77 8.97
CA LEU A 29 6.37 -1.08 10.38
C LEU A 29 5.51 -0.05 11.11
N ILE A 30 5.73 1.24 10.87
CA ILE A 30 4.93 2.32 11.48
C ILE A 30 3.48 2.24 11.00
N LYS A 31 3.27 1.99 9.70
CA LYS A 31 1.93 1.82 9.13
C LYS A 31 1.21 0.61 9.74
N ALA A 32 1.90 -0.51 9.91
CA ALA A 32 1.34 -1.69 10.53
C ALA A 32 0.99 -1.47 12.02
N ALA A 33 1.82 -0.72 12.75
CA ALA A 33 1.62 -0.49 14.18
C ALA A 33 0.56 0.59 14.50
N THR A 34 0.49 1.64 13.70
CA THR A 34 -0.34 2.83 13.99
C THR A 34 -1.49 3.05 13.02
N GLY A 35 -1.50 2.35 11.89
CA GLY A 35 -2.41 2.60 10.77
C GLY A 35 -2.07 3.85 9.93
N ASN A 36 -1.14 4.70 10.41
CA ASN A 36 -0.83 5.98 9.78
C ASN A 36 0.32 5.87 8.78
N SER A 37 0.16 6.54 7.62
CA SER A 37 1.23 6.67 6.64
C SER A 37 2.14 7.84 7.00
N VAL A 38 3.43 7.56 7.22
CA VAL A 38 4.45 8.58 7.52
C VAL A 38 5.32 8.83 6.28
N VAL A 39 5.65 10.10 6.04
CA VAL A 39 6.57 10.52 4.96
C VAL A 39 8.01 10.35 5.43
N THR A 40 8.82 9.62 4.66
CA THR A 40 10.23 9.35 5.03
C THR A 40 11.13 10.56 4.75
N PRO A 41 12.31 10.66 5.37
CA PRO A 41 13.25 11.76 5.11
C PRO A 41 13.64 11.89 3.64
N THR A 42 13.88 10.78 2.93
CA THR A 42 14.19 10.82 1.49
C THR A 42 13.00 11.33 0.68
N GLU A 43 11.77 10.88 1.00
CA GLU A 43 10.55 11.41 0.38
C GLU A 43 10.38 12.91 0.63
N LYS A 44 10.65 13.38 1.85
CA LYS A 44 10.60 14.82 2.19
C LYS A 44 11.58 15.65 1.37
N LYS A 45 12.81 15.16 1.15
CA LYS A 45 13.80 15.84 0.30
C LYS A 45 13.31 15.94 -1.15
N ILE A 46 12.78 14.85 -1.69
CA ILE A 46 12.23 14.83 -3.06
C ILE A 46 11.08 15.83 -3.22
N ILE A 47 10.17 15.89 -2.23
CA ILE A 47 9.05 16.83 -2.23
C ILE A 47 9.52 18.29 -2.12
N GLN A 48 10.57 18.55 -1.32
CA GLN A 48 11.17 19.89 -1.21
C GLN A 48 11.87 20.31 -2.50
N GLU A 49 12.57 19.39 -3.16
CA GLU A 49 13.31 19.65 -4.39
C GLU A 49 12.39 19.79 -5.61
N ASN A 50 11.20 19.18 -5.57
CA ASN A 50 10.24 19.19 -6.68
C ASN A 50 8.80 19.38 -6.16
N PRO A 51 8.45 20.59 -5.67
CA PRO A 51 7.13 20.85 -5.07
C PRO A 51 5.97 20.65 -6.06
N ASP A 52 6.22 20.83 -7.36
CA ASP A 52 5.19 20.67 -8.41
C ASP A 52 4.94 19.21 -8.81
N LYS A 53 5.82 18.27 -8.43
CA LYS A 53 5.58 16.83 -8.54
C LYS A 53 4.87 16.31 -7.30
N ILE A 54 3.72 16.90 -6.98
CA ILE A 54 2.75 16.21 -6.14
C ILE A 54 2.41 14.92 -6.88
N VAL A 55 2.62 13.78 -6.23
CA VAL A 55 2.34 12.45 -6.75
C VAL A 55 0.87 12.40 -7.17
N GLN A 56 0.58 12.72 -8.44
CA GLN A 56 -0.69 12.36 -9.05
C GLN A 56 -0.68 10.84 -9.11
N PHE A 57 -1.31 10.21 -8.13
CA PHE A 57 -1.62 8.79 -8.25
C PHE A 57 -2.47 8.67 -9.52
N PRO A 58 -2.02 7.87 -10.52
CA PRO A 58 -2.81 7.69 -11.72
C PRO A 58 -4.18 7.20 -11.27
N LYS A 59 -5.24 7.83 -11.79
CA LYS A 59 -6.62 7.43 -11.51
C LYS A 59 -6.71 5.93 -11.80
N GLN A 60 -6.81 5.13 -10.74
CA GLN A 60 -6.89 3.68 -10.88
C GLN A 60 -8.16 3.37 -11.69
N LEU A 61 -8.02 2.52 -12.71
CA LEU A 61 -9.18 2.04 -13.45
C LEU A 61 -10.02 1.20 -12.49
N ALA A 62 -11.25 1.62 -12.26
CA ALA A 62 -12.23 0.78 -11.59
C ALA A 62 -12.76 -0.23 -12.61
N PHE A 63 -12.78 -1.50 -12.22
CA PHE A 63 -13.49 -2.53 -12.96
C PHE A 63 -14.78 -2.79 -12.21
N ASP A 64 -15.90 -2.41 -12.81
CA ASP A 64 -17.20 -2.90 -12.37
C ASP A 64 -17.30 -4.34 -12.88
N PHE A 65 -17.21 -5.28 -11.95
CA PHE A 65 -17.62 -6.65 -12.24
C PHE A 65 -19.13 -6.59 -12.41
N ALA A 66 -19.59 -6.73 -13.67
CA ALA A 66 -20.98 -7.05 -13.89
C ALA A 66 -21.23 -8.40 -13.20
N ASP A 67 -21.96 -8.37 -12.09
CA ASP A 67 -22.63 -9.56 -11.61
C ASP A 67 -23.52 -9.99 -12.78
N GLU A 68 -23.06 -10.99 -13.55
CA GLU A 68 -23.92 -11.66 -14.49
C GLU A 68 -25.09 -12.18 -13.68
N GLU A 69 -26.22 -11.47 -13.74
CA GLU A 69 -27.50 -11.99 -13.32
C GLU A 69 -27.69 -13.27 -14.12
N LEU A 70 -27.35 -14.39 -13.48
CA LEU A 70 -27.72 -15.72 -13.92
C LEU A 70 -29.23 -15.67 -14.07
N LEU A 71 -29.69 -15.50 -15.30
CA LEU A 71 -31.09 -15.58 -15.70
C LEU A 71 -31.62 -16.91 -15.19
N SER A 72 -32.20 -16.88 -14.00
CA SER A 72 -32.80 -18.06 -13.39
C SER A 72 -33.90 -18.52 -14.36
N PRO A 73 -33.90 -19.80 -14.79
CA PRO A 73 -34.84 -20.25 -15.80
C PRO A 73 -36.25 -20.12 -15.25
N ALA A 74 -37.05 -19.28 -15.92
CA ALA A 74 -38.43 -18.99 -15.56
C ALA A 74 -39.22 -20.29 -15.35
N LYS A 75 -39.63 -20.52 -14.10
CA LYS A 75 -40.50 -21.62 -13.70
C LYS A 75 -41.85 -21.45 -14.39
N LYS A 76 -42.07 -22.14 -15.51
CA LYS A 76 -43.41 -22.24 -16.14
C LYS A 76 -44.34 -22.98 -15.19
N ILE A 77 -45.15 -22.23 -14.44
CA ILE A 77 -46.31 -22.76 -13.73
C ILE A 77 -47.39 -23.00 -14.79
N LYS A 78 -47.64 -24.28 -15.15
CA LYS A 78 -48.88 -24.66 -15.85
C LYS A 78 -50.04 -24.47 -14.87
N LYS A 79 -50.94 -23.53 -15.17
CA LYS A 79 -52.27 -23.45 -14.54
C LYS A 79 -53.29 -24.07 -15.50
N ALA A 80 -54.16 -24.89 -14.89
CA ALA A 80 -55.44 -25.44 -15.33
C ALA A 80 -55.44 -26.28 -16.62
#